data_AF-A0A660T7A6-F1
#
_entry.id   AF-A0A660T7A6-F1
#
_cell.length_a   1.000
_cell.length_b   1.000
_cell.length_c   1.000
_cell.angle_alpha   90.00
_cell.angle_beta   90.00
_cell.angle_gamma   90.00
#
_symmetry.space_group_name_H-M   'P 1'
#
loop_
_entity.id
_entity.type
_entity.pdbx_description
1 polymer ?
#
loop_
_entity_poly.entity_id
_entity_poly.type
_entity_poly.pdbx_seq_one_letter_code
_entity_poly.pdbx_strand_id
1 'polypeptide(L)'
;MLRDLEKTWENKLLRLKKVVKYLENEVKATERTYSGLKDITQSLKLANACFSLCLHYLDGLKIHPNKPETITEKDIYNGAKQSANKGLNTLESLLKSEISGRDRAGITADPEYIDAKEKLKNILLKGGGSFFEGKTLTGKRLKIISRALASSIQKFSIRDDNSPPPKIEKYPKFLRDLVNVLFPVLLRPNQKPPPYGIEEGEEKLYKSEKIKMPLSQAVLYYEEDFLPRLKKKLAENPGNTFLQQQIYSVKKKAEEYKRLKFIPRSTPIVMEKNFYTDWISSYTQNGELLVNVPVPAEISSKTNTDRVMELVRMDFVKNIAGKGIFRELDMEYSYLKSLKSGIRGSSRTASLKIDTEKGYIIVKREIPYLACLENKNDFITLTQRIKGQPLKETYKYILKQLTVRGLKSRANNLLPDL
;
A
#
# COMPACT_ATOMS: atom_id res chain seq x y z
N MET A 1 -39.40 -34.55 28.87
CA MET A 1 -38.28 -33.76 29.44
C MET A 1 -37.18 -33.41 28.44
N LEU A 2 -36.61 -34.32 27.64
CA LEU A 2 -35.59 -33.95 26.62
C LEU A 2 -36.15 -33.11 25.45
N ARG A 3 -37.35 -33.43 24.94
CA ARG A 3 -38.02 -32.65 23.86
C ARG A 3 -38.43 -31.22 24.26
N ASP A 4 -38.60 -30.95 25.55
CA ASP A 4 -38.97 -29.60 26.02
C ASP A 4 -37.77 -28.67 26.05
N LEU A 5 -36.57 -29.20 26.33
CA LEU A 5 -35.31 -28.45 26.33
C LEU A 5 -34.80 -28.16 24.91
N GLU A 6 -35.02 -29.04 23.93
CA GLU A 6 -34.70 -28.80 22.51
C GLU A 6 -35.41 -27.55 21.98
N LYS A 7 -36.70 -27.39 22.30
CA LYS A 7 -37.46 -26.19 21.98
C LYS A 7 -36.88 -24.93 22.62
N THR A 8 -36.28 -25.01 23.81
CA THR A 8 -35.75 -23.80 24.50
C THR A 8 -34.53 -23.19 23.82
N TRP A 9 -33.59 -24.00 23.31
CA TRP A 9 -32.39 -23.48 22.66
C TRP A 9 -32.71 -22.88 21.29
N GLU A 10 -33.56 -23.55 20.50
CA GLU A 10 -34.03 -23.06 19.19
C GLU A 10 -34.91 -21.82 19.32
N ASN A 11 -35.83 -21.79 20.30
CA ASN A 11 -36.67 -20.61 20.55
C ASN A 11 -35.80 -19.41 20.94
N LYS A 12 -34.76 -19.63 21.77
CA LYS A 12 -33.81 -18.58 22.14
C LYS A 12 -32.97 -18.13 20.94
N LEU A 13 -32.52 -19.06 20.10
CA LEU A 13 -31.81 -18.73 18.85
C LEU A 13 -32.69 -17.90 17.90
N LEU A 14 -33.94 -18.31 17.70
CA LEU A 14 -34.90 -17.60 16.84
C LEU A 14 -35.20 -16.21 17.39
N ARG A 15 -35.37 -16.07 18.71
CA ARG A 15 -35.55 -14.78 19.39
C ARG A 15 -34.35 -13.87 19.17
N LEU A 16 -33.13 -14.37 19.39
CA LEU A 16 -31.90 -13.59 19.18
C LEU A 16 -31.74 -13.17 17.72
N LYS A 17 -32.03 -14.06 16.76
CA LYS A 17 -32.04 -13.72 15.32
C LYS A 17 -33.06 -12.63 14.99
N LYS A 18 -34.26 -12.68 15.57
CA LYS A 18 -35.29 -11.64 15.40
C LYS A 18 -34.83 -10.30 15.96
N VAL A 19 -34.24 -10.28 17.15
CA VAL A 19 -33.70 -9.07 17.79
C VAL A 19 -32.58 -8.45 16.94
N VAL A 20 -31.63 -9.27 16.49
CA VAL A 20 -30.54 -8.81 15.60
C VAL A 20 -31.10 -8.22 14.31
N LYS A 21 -32.05 -8.90 13.67
CA LYS A 21 -32.69 -8.40 12.42
C LYS A 21 -33.47 -7.11 12.63
N TYR A 22 -34.15 -6.96 13.77
CA TYR A 22 -34.87 -5.75 14.14
C TYR A 22 -33.90 -4.57 14.31
N LEU A 23 -32.86 -4.73 15.13
CA LEU A 23 -31.85 -3.68 15.38
C LEU A 23 -31.08 -3.31 14.10
N GLU A 24 -30.81 -4.27 13.21
CA GLU A 24 -30.21 -3.96 11.91
C GLU A 24 -31.07 -3.07 11.02
N ASN A 25 -32.38 -3.30 11.02
CA ASN A 25 -33.30 -2.49 10.24
C ASN A 25 -33.43 -1.10 10.85
N GLU A 26 -33.41 -1.00 12.17
CA GLU A 26 -33.46 0.28 12.90
C GLU A 26 -32.18 1.11 12.68
N VAL A 27 -30.99 0.50 12.75
CA VAL A 27 -29.71 1.16 12.43
C VAL A 27 -29.68 1.61 10.95
N LYS A 28 -30.17 0.79 10.02
CA LYS A 28 -30.25 1.20 8.60
C LYS A 28 -31.27 2.30 8.35
N ALA A 29 -32.39 2.29 9.08
CA ALA A 29 -33.42 3.32 8.96
C ALA A 29 -32.90 4.66 9.47
N THR A 30 -32.25 4.67 10.64
CA THR A 30 -31.60 5.87 11.20
C THR A 30 -30.49 6.40 10.31
N GLU A 31 -29.62 5.54 9.78
CA GLU A 31 -28.59 5.94 8.80
C GLU A 31 -29.22 6.59 7.54
N ARG A 32 -30.38 6.11 7.07
CA ARG A 32 -31.09 6.71 5.93
C ARG A 32 -31.76 8.04 6.28
N THR A 33 -32.40 8.13 7.43
CA THR A 33 -33.12 9.33 7.89
C THR A 33 -32.16 10.48 8.16
N TYR A 34 -30.96 10.19 8.67
CA TYR A 34 -29.98 11.21 9.08
C TYR A 34 -28.75 11.28 8.15
N SER A 35 -28.90 10.99 6.85
CA SER A 35 -27.85 11.12 5.83
C SER A 35 -26.50 10.48 6.19
N GLY A 36 -26.53 9.31 6.82
CA GLY A 36 -25.34 8.54 7.19
C GLY A 36 -24.79 8.81 8.58
N LEU A 37 -25.42 9.67 9.40
CA LEU A 37 -25.11 9.78 10.82
C LEU A 37 -25.51 8.48 11.54
N LYS A 38 -24.61 7.98 12.37
CA LYS A 38 -24.79 6.74 13.13
C LYS A 38 -25.29 7.04 14.53
N ASP A 39 -26.40 6.42 14.89
CA ASP A 39 -26.85 6.36 16.28
C ASP A 39 -25.92 5.41 17.06
N ILE A 40 -25.20 5.99 18.02
CA ILE A 40 -24.22 5.29 18.88
C ILE A 40 -24.93 4.21 19.70
N THR A 41 -26.04 4.54 20.36
CA THR A 41 -26.74 3.64 21.27
C THR A 41 -27.32 2.45 20.53
N GLN A 42 -27.95 2.68 19.38
CA GLN A 42 -28.53 1.61 18.56
C GLN A 42 -27.45 0.69 17.95
N SER A 43 -26.32 1.27 17.55
CA SER A 43 -25.20 0.51 17.02
C SER A 43 -24.49 -0.33 18.10
N LEU A 44 -24.40 0.16 19.35
CA LEU A 44 -23.90 -0.60 20.49
C LEU A 44 -24.85 -1.76 20.84
N LYS A 45 -26.16 -1.52 20.90
CA LYS A 45 -27.17 -2.57 21.10
C LYS A 45 -27.10 -3.65 20.03
N LEU A 46 -26.90 -3.27 18.77
CA LEU A 46 -26.73 -4.22 17.67
C LEU A 46 -25.47 -5.07 17.84
N ALA A 47 -24.34 -4.46 18.21
CA ALA A 47 -23.10 -5.18 18.46
C ALA A 47 -23.26 -6.18 19.64
N ASN A 48 -23.90 -5.74 20.71
CA ASN A 48 -24.18 -6.53 21.90
C ASN A 48 -25.10 -7.74 21.59
N ALA A 49 -26.17 -7.52 20.80
CA ALA A 49 -27.06 -8.59 20.35
C ALA A 49 -26.34 -9.62 19.47
N CYS A 50 -25.42 -9.16 18.60
CA CYS A 50 -24.59 -10.00 17.75
C CYS A 50 -23.60 -10.86 18.57
N PHE A 51 -22.99 -10.32 19.64
CA PHE A 51 -22.15 -11.09 20.54
C PHE A 51 -22.94 -12.07 21.40
N SER A 52 -24.13 -11.69 21.85
CA SER A 52 -25.04 -12.60 22.56
C SER A 52 -25.47 -13.78 21.68
N LEU A 53 -25.74 -13.53 20.40
CA LEU A 53 -26.02 -14.57 19.41
C LEU A 53 -24.79 -15.47 19.17
N CYS A 54 -23.59 -14.90 19.09
CA CYS A 54 -22.35 -15.67 18.95
C CYS A 54 -22.09 -16.58 20.15
N LEU A 55 -22.27 -16.08 21.38
CA LEU A 55 -22.13 -16.87 22.60
C LEU A 55 -23.13 -18.03 22.63
N HIS A 56 -24.39 -17.78 22.22
CA HIS A 56 -25.42 -18.84 22.14
C HIS A 56 -25.05 -19.94 21.12
N TYR A 57 -24.44 -19.57 19.99
CA TYR A 57 -23.89 -20.55 19.04
C TYR A 57 -22.68 -21.32 19.60
N LEU A 58 -21.76 -20.64 20.28
CA LEU A 58 -20.61 -21.26 20.94
C LEU A 58 -21.03 -22.24 22.03
N ASP A 59 -22.09 -21.92 22.77
CA ASP A 59 -22.66 -22.81 23.78
C ASP A 59 -23.29 -24.05 23.13
N GLY A 60 -23.83 -23.93 21.91
CA GLY A 60 -24.28 -25.08 21.12
C GLY A 60 -23.17 -25.98 20.57
N LEU A 61 -21.92 -25.51 20.51
CA LEU A 61 -20.75 -26.32 20.13
C LEU A 61 -20.19 -27.13 21.30
N LYS A 62 -20.40 -26.67 22.54
CA LYS A 62 -20.13 -27.48 23.73
C LYS A 62 -21.24 -28.52 23.83
N ILE A 63 -20.87 -29.80 23.96
CA ILE A 63 -21.78 -30.96 23.93
C ILE A 63 -23.01 -30.70 24.79
N HIS A 64 -24.11 -30.28 24.16
CA HIS A 64 -25.41 -30.23 24.78
C HIS A 64 -26.15 -31.52 24.42
N PRO A 65 -26.71 -32.27 25.39
CA PRO A 65 -27.50 -33.48 25.13
C PRO A 65 -28.81 -33.23 24.36
N ASN A 66 -29.09 -31.98 23.98
CA ASN A 66 -30.32 -31.52 23.29
C ASN A 66 -29.99 -30.79 21.97
N LYS A 67 -28.91 -31.20 21.29
CA LYS A 67 -28.59 -30.69 19.95
C LYS A 67 -29.55 -31.33 18.93
N PRO A 68 -30.36 -30.55 18.20
CA PRO A 68 -31.27 -31.10 17.21
C PRO A 68 -30.48 -31.73 16.04
N GLU A 69 -30.92 -32.89 15.56
CA GLU A 69 -30.31 -33.62 14.43
C GLU A 69 -30.30 -32.81 13.12
N THR A 70 -31.10 -31.75 13.04
CA THR A 70 -31.30 -30.92 11.83
C THR A 70 -30.26 -29.82 11.64
N ILE A 71 -29.53 -29.39 12.68
CA ILE A 71 -28.54 -28.32 12.57
C ILE A 71 -27.13 -28.90 12.66
N THR A 72 -26.39 -28.84 11.56
CA THR A 72 -25.02 -29.37 11.52
C THR A 72 -24.07 -28.51 12.36
N GLU A 73 -23.01 -29.11 12.90
CA GLU A 73 -21.96 -28.37 13.63
C GLU A 73 -21.33 -27.27 12.78
N LYS A 74 -21.28 -27.50 11.47
CA LYS A 74 -20.81 -26.54 10.48
C LYS A 74 -21.71 -25.30 10.43
N ASP A 75 -23.02 -25.45 10.55
CA ASP A 75 -23.97 -24.33 10.54
C ASP A 75 -23.91 -23.53 11.84
N ILE A 76 -23.71 -24.20 12.98
CA ILE A 76 -23.49 -23.57 14.28
C ILE A 76 -22.18 -22.77 14.26
N TYR A 77 -21.10 -23.37 13.77
CA TYR A 77 -19.79 -22.70 13.63
C TYR A 77 -19.86 -21.49 12.69
N ASN A 78 -20.52 -21.64 11.53
CA ASN A 78 -20.69 -20.54 10.58
C ASN A 78 -21.57 -19.42 11.17
N GLY A 79 -22.64 -19.76 11.89
CA GLY A 79 -23.49 -18.82 12.60
C GLY A 79 -22.74 -18.05 13.69
N ALA A 80 -21.92 -18.74 14.49
CA ALA A 80 -21.03 -18.13 15.47
C ALA A 80 -20.07 -17.15 14.81
N LYS A 81 -19.40 -17.59 13.72
CA LYS A 81 -18.43 -16.78 12.97
C LYS A 81 -19.05 -15.54 12.34
N GLN A 82 -20.22 -15.67 11.72
CA GLN A 82 -20.93 -14.53 11.12
C GLN A 82 -21.36 -13.51 12.18
N SER A 83 -21.92 -13.97 13.29
CA SER A 83 -22.40 -13.12 14.37
C SER A 83 -21.25 -12.38 15.07
N ALA A 84 -20.14 -13.08 15.34
CA ALA A 84 -18.91 -12.51 15.89
C ALA A 84 -18.35 -11.38 15.01
N ASN A 85 -18.18 -11.64 13.71
CA ASN A 85 -17.65 -10.66 12.78
C ASN A 85 -18.59 -9.47 12.58
N LYS A 86 -19.90 -9.69 12.61
CA LYS A 86 -20.90 -8.63 12.48
C LYS A 86 -20.88 -7.68 13.68
N GLY A 87 -20.83 -8.23 14.90
CA GLY A 87 -20.69 -7.44 16.12
C GLY A 87 -19.40 -6.63 16.13
N LEU A 88 -18.27 -7.26 15.77
CA LEU A 88 -16.97 -6.60 15.71
C LEU A 88 -16.93 -5.48 14.65
N ASN A 89 -17.43 -5.72 13.44
CA ASN A 89 -17.47 -4.70 12.39
C ASN A 89 -18.34 -3.48 12.79
N THR A 90 -19.41 -3.72 13.54
CA THR A 90 -20.30 -2.64 14.02
C THR A 90 -19.57 -1.77 15.03
N LEU A 91 -18.85 -2.37 16.00
CA LEU A 91 -18.00 -1.64 16.94
C LEU A 91 -16.83 -0.93 16.26
N GLU A 92 -16.12 -1.59 15.35
CA GLU A 92 -15.04 -0.96 14.60
C GLU A 92 -15.54 0.24 13.79
N SER A 93 -16.72 0.12 13.17
CA SER A 93 -17.33 1.22 12.42
C SER A 93 -17.65 2.41 13.30
N LEU A 94 -18.09 2.20 14.54
CA LEU A 94 -18.35 3.28 15.51
C LEU A 94 -17.05 3.96 15.96
N LEU A 95 -16.01 3.19 16.25
CA LEU A 95 -14.73 3.74 16.72
C LEU A 95 -13.95 4.47 15.61
N LYS A 96 -14.19 4.09 14.34
CA LYS A 96 -13.55 4.68 13.15
C LYS A 96 -14.25 5.95 12.64
N SER A 97 -15.50 6.22 13.01
CA SER A 97 -16.09 7.53 12.74
C SER A 97 -15.24 8.63 13.38
N GLU A 98 -15.16 9.79 12.73
CA GLU A 98 -14.45 10.98 13.23
C GLU A 98 -15.17 11.55 14.45
N ILE A 99 -15.07 10.83 15.56
CA ILE A 99 -15.67 11.14 16.84
C ILE A 99 -14.64 11.93 17.65
N SER A 100 -15.07 13.04 18.26
CA SER A 100 -14.20 13.85 19.11
C SER A 100 -13.66 13.04 20.30
N GLY A 101 -12.52 13.44 20.87
CA GLY A 101 -11.93 12.74 22.02
C GLY A 101 -12.87 12.65 23.23
N ARG A 102 -13.75 13.65 23.43
CA ARG A 102 -14.78 13.64 24.49
C ARG A 102 -15.88 12.61 24.22
N ASP A 103 -16.35 12.51 22.98
CA ASP A 103 -17.41 11.59 22.62
C ASP A 103 -16.94 10.12 22.65
N ARG A 104 -15.64 9.88 22.36
CA ARG A 104 -15.03 8.55 22.59
C ARG A 104 -15.03 8.15 24.06
N ALA A 105 -14.73 9.08 24.97
CA ALA A 105 -14.81 8.82 26.40
C ALA A 105 -16.25 8.49 26.84
N GLY A 106 -17.23 9.19 26.27
CA GLY A 106 -18.66 8.90 26.46
C GLY A 106 -19.05 7.49 25.99
N ILE A 107 -18.59 7.05 24.83
CA ILE A 107 -18.84 5.69 24.31
C ILE A 107 -18.20 4.64 25.23
N THR A 108 -16.97 4.85 25.69
CA THR A 108 -16.29 3.88 26.55
C THR A 108 -16.90 3.75 27.94
N ALA A 109 -17.63 4.77 28.40
CA ALA A 109 -18.37 4.77 29.66
C ALA A 109 -19.81 4.26 29.52
N ASP A 110 -20.31 4.02 28.30
CA ASP A 110 -21.66 3.53 28.05
C ASP A 110 -21.82 2.08 28.58
N PRO A 111 -22.88 1.78 29.36
CA PRO A 111 -23.13 0.43 29.87
C PRO A 111 -23.24 -0.63 28.77
N GLU A 112 -23.79 -0.30 27.60
CA GLU A 112 -23.88 -1.22 26.46
C GLU A 112 -22.50 -1.53 25.86
N TYR A 113 -21.58 -0.58 25.90
CA TYR A 113 -20.20 -0.80 25.48
C TYR A 113 -19.44 -1.70 26.46
N ILE A 114 -19.63 -1.50 27.77
CA ILE A 114 -19.04 -2.33 28.82
C ILE A 114 -19.53 -3.78 28.68
N ASP A 115 -20.83 -3.99 28.53
CA ASP A 115 -21.43 -5.32 28.33
C ASP A 115 -20.97 -5.98 27.02
N ALA A 116 -20.90 -5.21 25.92
CA ALA A 116 -20.35 -5.71 24.66
C ALA A 116 -18.87 -6.11 24.79
N LYS A 117 -18.07 -5.35 25.56
CA LYS A 117 -16.66 -5.66 25.85
C LYS A 117 -16.52 -6.93 26.68
N GLU A 118 -17.35 -7.12 27.71
CA GLU A 118 -17.36 -8.34 28.52
C GLU A 118 -17.77 -9.57 27.69
N LYS A 119 -18.80 -9.44 26.86
CA LYS A 119 -19.24 -10.52 25.95
C LYS A 119 -18.17 -10.86 24.92
N LEU A 120 -17.47 -9.86 24.38
CA LEU A 120 -16.34 -10.09 23.49
C LEU A 120 -15.20 -10.85 24.20
N LYS A 121 -14.85 -10.45 25.43
CA LYS A 121 -13.87 -11.17 26.27
C LYS A 121 -14.30 -12.62 26.49
N ASN A 122 -15.58 -12.86 26.77
CA ASN A 122 -16.13 -14.21 26.94
C ASN A 122 -16.09 -15.05 25.65
N ILE A 123 -16.33 -14.44 24.48
CA ILE A 123 -16.17 -15.13 23.18
C ILE A 123 -14.71 -15.56 22.98
N LEU A 124 -13.75 -14.68 23.29
CA LEU A 124 -12.33 -14.99 23.19
C LEU A 124 -11.92 -16.14 24.13
N LEU A 125 -12.35 -16.09 25.39
CA LEU A 125 -12.09 -17.14 26.40
C LEU A 125 -12.71 -18.49 26.01
N LYS A 126 -13.86 -18.51 25.34
CA LYS A 126 -14.50 -19.72 24.82
C LYS A 126 -13.87 -20.25 23.53
N GLY A 127 -12.73 -19.71 23.08
CA GLY A 127 -12.02 -20.16 21.87
C GLY A 127 -12.54 -19.54 20.56
N GLY A 128 -13.44 -18.56 20.65
CA GLY A 128 -13.96 -17.80 19.51
C GLY A 128 -12.94 -16.84 18.88
N GLY A 129 -11.71 -16.78 19.39
CA GLY A 129 -10.59 -16.06 18.77
C GLY A 129 -10.36 -16.44 17.30
N SER A 130 -10.64 -17.69 16.93
CA SER A 130 -10.59 -18.17 15.55
C SER A 130 -11.65 -17.54 14.62
N PHE A 131 -12.73 -16.97 15.16
CA PHE A 131 -13.79 -16.33 14.37
C PHE A 131 -13.42 -14.94 13.89
N PHE A 132 -12.60 -14.23 14.68
CA PHE A 132 -12.20 -12.85 14.43
C PHE A 132 -11.04 -12.73 13.45
N GLU A 133 -10.79 -13.77 12.64
CA GLU A 133 -10.03 -13.73 11.40
C GLU A 133 -10.39 -12.47 10.59
N GLY A 134 -9.60 -11.41 10.75
CA GLY A 134 -9.89 -10.10 10.19
C GLY A 134 -9.93 -10.12 8.71
N LYS A 135 -11.00 -9.58 8.09
CA LYS A 135 -11.22 -9.47 6.62
C LYS A 135 -10.23 -10.36 5.90
N THR A 136 -10.32 -11.68 6.12
CA THR A 136 -9.21 -12.51 5.72
C THR A 136 -9.13 -12.34 4.23
N LEU A 137 -7.98 -11.86 3.75
CA LEU A 137 -7.62 -12.03 2.37
C LEU A 137 -7.92 -13.50 2.11
N THR A 138 -8.98 -13.74 1.33
CA THR A 138 -9.53 -15.07 1.14
C THR A 138 -8.36 -15.96 0.74
N GLY A 139 -8.37 -17.27 1.01
CA GLY A 139 -7.26 -18.13 0.57
C GLY A 139 -6.87 -17.91 -0.90
N LYS A 140 -7.83 -17.52 -1.75
CA LYS A 140 -7.60 -17.03 -3.12
C LYS A 140 -6.78 -15.73 -3.21
N ARG A 141 -7.10 -14.68 -2.44
CA ARG A 141 -6.37 -13.41 -2.41
C ARG A 141 -4.94 -13.58 -1.88
N LEU A 142 -4.76 -14.31 -0.79
CA LEU A 142 -3.42 -14.61 -0.25
C LEU A 142 -2.55 -15.34 -1.28
N LYS A 143 -3.14 -16.27 -2.05
CA LYS A 143 -2.45 -16.97 -3.14
C LYS A 143 -2.02 -16.01 -4.26
N ILE A 144 -2.87 -15.04 -4.62
CA ILE A 144 -2.53 -14.07 -5.66
C ILE A 144 -1.39 -13.16 -5.17
N ILE A 145 -1.48 -12.68 -3.93
CA ILE A 145 -0.45 -11.84 -3.31
C ILE A 145 0.88 -12.58 -3.19
N SER A 146 0.88 -13.80 -2.67
CA SER A 146 2.12 -14.57 -2.50
C SER A 146 2.76 -14.93 -3.83
N ARG A 147 1.96 -15.22 -4.88
CA ARG A 147 2.49 -15.42 -6.24
C ARG A 147 3.07 -14.15 -6.84
N ALA A 148 2.37 -13.02 -6.70
CA ALA A 148 2.85 -11.73 -7.18
C ALA A 148 4.17 -11.36 -6.49
N LEU A 149 4.23 -11.49 -5.17
CA LEU A 149 5.43 -11.18 -4.39
C LEU A 149 6.60 -12.12 -4.73
N ALA A 150 6.35 -13.44 -4.82
CA ALA A 150 7.36 -14.42 -5.22
C ALA A 150 7.93 -14.10 -6.61
N SER A 151 7.06 -13.80 -7.57
CA SER A 151 7.45 -13.45 -8.94
C SER A 151 8.27 -12.17 -8.98
N SER A 152 7.86 -11.12 -8.27
CA SER A 152 8.58 -9.86 -8.25
C SER A 152 9.94 -10.00 -7.57
N ILE A 153 10.02 -10.70 -6.43
CA ILE A 153 11.30 -10.98 -5.78
C ILE A 153 12.20 -11.77 -6.72
N GLN A 154 11.73 -12.87 -7.31
CA GLN A 154 12.57 -13.70 -8.18
C GLN A 154 13.06 -12.94 -9.42
N LYS A 155 12.20 -12.12 -10.03
CA LYS A 155 12.52 -11.30 -11.20
C LYS A 155 13.70 -10.34 -10.96
N PHE A 156 13.81 -9.74 -9.78
CA PHE A 156 14.87 -8.76 -9.47
C PHE A 156 15.94 -9.27 -8.51
N SER A 157 15.74 -10.43 -7.88
CA SER A 157 16.75 -11.10 -7.05
C SER A 157 17.72 -11.93 -7.89
N ILE A 158 17.30 -12.35 -9.08
CA ILE A 158 18.25 -12.77 -10.11
C ILE A 158 18.96 -11.50 -10.53
N ARG A 159 20.24 -11.38 -10.15
CA ARG A 159 21.11 -10.37 -10.74
C ARG A 159 20.99 -10.51 -12.27
N ASP A 160 20.69 -9.42 -12.98
CA ASP A 160 20.92 -9.36 -14.44
C ASP A 160 22.36 -9.81 -14.78
N ASP A 161 23.25 -9.77 -13.78
CA ASP A 161 24.67 -10.09 -13.76
C ASP A 161 25.04 -11.59 -13.84
N ASN A 162 24.11 -12.53 -14.08
CA ASN A 162 24.45 -13.95 -14.24
C ASN A 162 25.01 -14.31 -15.63
N SER A 163 25.07 -13.34 -16.55
CA SER A 163 25.76 -13.48 -17.83
C SER A 163 27.05 -12.66 -17.78
N PRO A 164 28.13 -13.14 -17.14
CA PRO A 164 29.43 -12.50 -17.29
C PRO A 164 29.74 -12.41 -18.79
N PRO A 165 30.44 -11.34 -19.26
CA PRO A 165 30.89 -11.30 -20.64
C PRO A 165 31.57 -12.63 -20.99
N PRO A 166 31.27 -13.22 -22.16
CA PRO A 166 31.76 -14.55 -22.52
C PRO A 166 33.27 -14.59 -22.38
N LYS A 167 33.78 -15.46 -21.49
CA LYS A 167 35.22 -15.57 -21.24
C LYS A 167 35.90 -16.18 -22.47
N ILE A 168 36.56 -15.33 -23.24
CA ILE A 168 37.25 -15.64 -24.51
C ILE A 168 38.18 -16.86 -24.36
N GLU A 169 38.84 -16.97 -23.20
CA GLU A 169 39.78 -18.05 -22.85
C GLU A 169 39.19 -19.46 -22.90
N LYS A 170 37.85 -19.59 -22.81
CA LYS A 170 37.16 -20.89 -22.79
C LYS A 170 36.74 -21.39 -24.18
N TYR A 171 36.81 -20.56 -25.22
CA TYR A 171 36.37 -20.93 -26.57
C TYR A 171 37.52 -21.51 -27.42
N PRO A 172 37.26 -22.46 -28.33
CA PRO A 172 38.24 -22.91 -29.33
C PRO A 172 38.76 -21.76 -30.21
N LYS A 173 40.02 -21.85 -30.68
CA LYS A 173 40.67 -20.77 -31.47
C LYS A 173 39.84 -20.34 -32.70
N PHE A 174 39.31 -21.29 -33.46
CA PHE A 174 38.52 -20.99 -34.66
C PHE A 174 37.25 -20.16 -34.40
N LEU A 175 36.58 -20.36 -33.25
CA LEU A 175 35.40 -19.57 -32.87
C LEU A 175 35.79 -18.16 -32.43
N ARG A 176 36.95 -17.99 -31.80
CA ARG A 176 37.45 -16.65 -31.42
C ARG A 176 37.74 -15.83 -32.68
N ASP A 177 38.39 -16.42 -33.66
CA ASP A 177 38.77 -15.75 -34.90
C ASP A 177 37.52 -15.36 -35.71
N LEU A 178 36.55 -16.26 -35.81
CA LEU A 178 35.30 -16.02 -36.56
C LEU A 178 34.43 -14.92 -35.93
N VAL A 179 34.27 -14.92 -34.61
CA VAL A 179 33.46 -13.90 -33.92
C VAL A 179 34.21 -12.56 -33.83
N ASN A 180 35.55 -12.55 -33.79
CA ASN A 180 36.34 -11.31 -33.89
C ASN A 180 36.16 -10.63 -35.26
N VAL A 181 36.03 -11.42 -36.34
CA VAL A 181 35.79 -10.91 -37.70
C VAL A 181 34.36 -10.36 -37.84
N LEU A 182 33.35 -11.09 -37.34
CA LEU A 182 31.94 -10.72 -37.52
C LEU A 182 31.43 -9.69 -36.51
N PHE A 183 31.95 -9.70 -35.28
CA PHE A 183 31.47 -8.86 -34.17
C PHE A 183 32.62 -8.31 -33.31
N PRO A 184 33.48 -7.42 -33.85
CA PRO A 184 34.65 -6.90 -33.16
C PRO A 184 34.31 -6.10 -31.88
N VAL A 185 33.09 -5.56 -31.78
CA VAL A 185 32.62 -4.81 -30.60
C VAL A 185 32.20 -5.74 -29.45
N LEU A 186 31.74 -6.97 -29.76
CA LEU A 186 31.28 -7.93 -28.74
C LEU A 186 32.44 -8.66 -28.05
N LEU A 187 33.63 -8.72 -28.66
CA LEU A 187 34.77 -9.53 -28.19
C LEU A 187 36.04 -8.71 -27.93
N ARG A 188 35.97 -7.72 -27.04
CA ARG A 188 37.19 -7.03 -26.59
C ARG A 188 37.99 -7.94 -25.65
N PRO A 189 39.31 -8.12 -25.83
CA PRO A 189 40.14 -8.81 -24.85
C PRO A 189 40.09 -8.05 -23.51
N ASN A 190 40.05 -8.78 -22.40
CA ASN A 190 39.93 -8.21 -21.05
C ASN A 190 38.70 -7.30 -20.85
N GLN A 191 37.53 -7.71 -21.34
CA GLN A 191 36.27 -7.07 -20.96
C GLN A 191 36.13 -7.11 -19.44
N LYS A 192 36.40 -5.97 -18.81
CA LYS A 192 35.97 -5.75 -17.44
C LYS A 192 34.45 -5.80 -17.43
N PRO A 193 33.86 -6.46 -16.43
CA PRO A 193 32.44 -6.33 -16.25
C PRO A 193 32.04 -4.84 -16.14
N PRO A 194 30.84 -4.45 -16.59
CA PRO A 194 30.37 -3.08 -16.38
C PRO A 194 30.40 -2.73 -14.89
N PRO A 195 30.61 -1.44 -14.52
CA PRO A 195 30.54 -1.03 -13.12
C PRO A 195 29.18 -1.40 -12.54
N TYR A 196 29.16 -2.35 -11.59
CA TYR A 196 27.96 -3.00 -11.08
C TYR A 196 27.29 -2.19 -9.99
N GLY A 197 26.57 -1.13 -10.35
CA GLY A 197 25.89 -0.29 -9.37
C GLY A 197 26.83 0.19 -8.26
N ILE A 198 26.29 0.50 -7.09
CA ILE A 198 27.05 0.91 -5.91
C ILE A 198 26.90 -0.18 -4.87
N GLU A 199 28.01 -0.78 -4.47
CA GLU A 199 28.06 -1.80 -3.43
C GLU A 199 27.92 -1.17 -2.03
N GLU A 200 27.62 -2.00 -1.04
CA GLU A 200 27.41 -1.52 0.33
C GLU A 200 28.72 -0.94 0.88
N GLY A 201 28.66 0.30 1.38
CA GLY A 201 29.83 1.05 1.85
C GLY A 201 30.44 2.03 0.85
N GLU A 202 30.03 1.98 -0.42
CA GLU A 202 30.46 2.94 -1.47
C GLU A 202 29.43 4.06 -1.71
N GLU A 203 28.46 4.22 -0.81
CA GLU A 203 27.41 5.24 -0.92
C GLU A 203 28.00 6.64 -0.99
N LYS A 204 27.59 7.40 -2.01
CA LYS A 204 27.97 8.82 -2.18
C LYS A 204 26.76 9.70 -1.92
N LEU A 205 26.92 10.66 -1.01
CA LEU A 205 25.97 11.74 -0.83
C LEU A 205 26.30 12.85 -1.81
N TYR A 206 25.45 13.04 -2.80
CA TYR A 206 25.53 14.17 -3.72
C TYR A 206 24.74 15.34 -3.16
N LYS A 207 25.40 16.48 -3.00
CA LYS A 207 24.73 17.75 -2.69
C LYS A 207 24.71 18.59 -3.95
N SER A 208 23.53 19.05 -4.34
CA SER A 208 23.36 19.99 -5.43
C SER A 208 22.59 21.20 -4.93
N GLU A 209 23.05 22.40 -5.29
CA GLU A 209 22.33 23.64 -4.99
C GLU A 209 21.10 23.86 -5.88
N LYS A 210 21.00 23.08 -6.98
CA LYS A 210 19.94 23.20 -7.99
C LYS A 210 19.35 21.84 -8.36
N ILE A 211 18.06 21.80 -8.68
CA ILE A 211 17.36 20.60 -9.16
C ILE A 211 16.74 20.89 -10.52
N LYS A 212 16.68 19.87 -11.38
CA LYS A 212 15.93 19.89 -12.63
C LYS A 212 14.48 19.52 -12.34
N MET A 213 13.52 20.37 -12.72
CA MET A 213 12.10 20.06 -12.59
C MET A 213 11.31 20.50 -13.83
N PRO A 214 10.14 19.89 -14.10
CA PRO A 214 9.28 20.31 -15.19
C PRO A 214 8.86 21.77 -15.04
N LEU A 215 8.74 22.50 -16.16
CA LEU A 215 8.40 23.92 -16.18
C LEU A 215 7.11 24.23 -15.41
N SER A 216 6.07 23.41 -15.57
CA SER A 216 4.81 23.58 -14.85
C SER A 216 4.99 23.47 -13.33
N GLN A 217 5.78 22.50 -12.88
CA GLN A 217 6.11 22.31 -11.47
C GLN A 217 7.00 23.44 -10.94
N ALA A 218 7.91 23.96 -11.76
CA ALA A 218 8.75 25.12 -11.39
C ALA A 218 7.91 26.37 -11.14
N VAL A 219 6.95 26.66 -12.02
CA VAL A 219 6.02 27.78 -11.84
C VAL A 219 5.26 27.62 -10.53
N LEU A 220 4.67 26.45 -10.29
CA LEU A 220 3.94 26.17 -9.06
C LEU A 220 4.83 26.36 -7.81
N TYR A 221 6.05 25.83 -7.83
CA TYR A 221 7.01 25.99 -6.74
C TYR A 221 7.34 27.47 -6.46
N TYR A 222 7.60 28.27 -7.50
CA TYR A 222 7.91 29.69 -7.30
C TYR A 222 6.72 30.45 -6.72
N GLU A 223 5.49 30.13 -7.13
CA GLU A 223 4.28 30.86 -6.73
C GLU A 223 3.74 30.45 -5.37
N GLU A 224 3.67 29.16 -5.09
CA GLU A 224 3.02 28.61 -3.90
C GLU A 224 3.98 28.43 -2.72
N ASP A 225 5.26 28.16 -2.99
CA ASP A 225 6.25 27.88 -1.94
C ASP A 225 7.27 29.01 -1.78
N PHE A 226 8.00 29.36 -2.84
CA PHE A 226 9.19 30.21 -2.72
C PHE A 226 8.83 31.69 -2.48
N LEU A 227 7.92 32.26 -3.27
CA LEU A 227 7.47 33.64 -3.08
C LEU A 227 6.82 33.89 -1.72
N PRO A 228 5.92 33.03 -1.21
CA PRO A 228 5.33 33.22 0.12
C PRO A 228 6.36 33.18 1.23
N ARG A 229 7.37 32.29 1.15
CA ARG A 229 8.48 32.25 2.12
C ARG A 229 9.30 33.54 2.12
N LEU A 230 9.63 34.08 0.95
CA LEU A 230 10.34 35.35 0.84
C LEU A 230 9.51 36.53 1.37
N LYS A 231 8.21 36.56 1.08
CA LYS A 231 7.29 37.58 1.62
C LYS A 231 7.18 37.53 3.14
N LYS A 232 7.13 36.33 3.74
CA LYS A 232 7.17 36.16 5.21
C LYS A 232 8.47 36.71 5.81
N LYS A 233 9.62 36.35 5.23
CA LYS A 233 10.93 36.88 5.65
C LYS A 233 11.04 38.40 5.50
N LEU A 234 10.43 38.97 4.46
CA LEU A 234 10.36 40.41 4.28
C LEU A 234 9.43 41.06 5.32
N ALA A 235 8.33 40.41 5.70
CA ALA A 235 7.46 40.91 6.78
C ALA A 235 8.19 40.93 8.14
N GLU A 236 9.06 39.95 8.40
CA GLU A 236 9.92 39.92 9.59
C GLU A 236 11.01 41.00 9.56
N ASN A 237 11.49 41.39 8.37
CA ASN A 237 12.54 42.41 8.19
C ASN A 237 12.23 43.35 6.99
N PRO A 238 11.32 44.32 7.15
CA PRO A 238 10.76 45.10 6.02
C PRO A 238 11.77 46.00 5.30
N GLY A 239 12.85 46.39 5.98
CA GLY A 239 13.93 47.23 5.43
C GLY A 239 14.96 46.49 4.57
N ASN A 240 14.84 45.17 4.39
CA ASN A 240 15.84 44.38 3.67
C ASN A 240 15.67 44.52 2.14
N THR A 241 16.47 45.40 1.53
CA THR A 241 16.50 45.66 0.08
C THR A 241 16.85 44.44 -0.75
N PHE A 242 17.69 43.54 -0.23
CA PHE A 242 18.04 42.29 -0.91
C PHE A 242 16.83 41.35 -1.06
N LEU A 243 16.01 41.20 -0.02
CA LEU A 243 14.79 40.40 -0.07
C LEU A 243 13.75 40.98 -1.04
N GLN A 244 13.63 42.31 -1.10
CA GLN A 244 12.73 42.99 -2.05
C GLN A 244 13.17 42.76 -3.51
N GLN A 245 14.47 42.91 -3.81
CA GLN A 245 15.02 42.62 -5.14
C GLN A 245 14.89 41.15 -5.52
N GLN A 246 15.05 40.24 -4.55
CA GLN A 246 14.88 38.81 -4.77
C GLN A 246 13.41 38.46 -5.08
N ILE A 247 12.44 39.02 -4.37
CA ILE A 247 11.00 38.84 -4.64
C ILE A 247 10.67 39.34 -6.05
N TYR A 248 11.16 40.51 -6.43
CA TYR A 248 10.94 41.07 -7.77
C TYR A 248 11.50 40.13 -8.86
N SER A 249 12.74 39.67 -8.68
CA SER A 249 13.41 38.77 -9.62
C SER A 249 12.69 37.43 -9.77
N VAL A 250 12.22 36.85 -8.66
CA VAL A 250 11.45 35.59 -8.67
C VAL A 250 10.09 35.76 -9.34
N LYS A 251 9.37 36.87 -9.08
CA LYS A 251 8.09 37.15 -9.74
C LYS A 251 8.27 37.26 -11.25
N LYS A 252 9.25 38.05 -11.69
CA LYS A 252 9.57 38.20 -13.12
C LYS A 252 9.88 36.85 -13.76
N LYS A 253 10.66 36.01 -13.07
CA LYS A 253 11.00 34.66 -13.53
C LYS A 253 9.78 33.73 -13.65
N ALA A 254 8.87 33.75 -12.67
CA ALA A 254 7.64 32.96 -12.73
C ALA A 254 6.72 33.41 -13.87
N GLU A 255 6.62 34.73 -14.11
CA GLU A 255 5.88 35.27 -15.26
C GLU A 255 6.51 34.89 -16.60
N GLU A 256 7.82 34.95 -16.72
CA GLU A 256 8.53 34.48 -17.92
C GLU A 256 8.25 33.00 -18.18
N TYR A 257 8.31 32.16 -17.14
CA TYR A 257 7.99 30.73 -17.26
C TYR A 257 6.53 30.45 -17.66
N LYS A 258 5.58 31.28 -17.22
CA LYS A 258 4.19 31.23 -17.68
C LYS A 258 4.01 31.64 -19.14
N ARG A 259 4.83 32.57 -19.64
CA ARG A 259 4.79 33.05 -21.03
C ARG A 259 5.43 32.07 -22.01
N LEU A 260 6.33 31.19 -21.53
CA LEU A 260 6.93 30.14 -22.34
C LEU A 260 5.87 29.10 -22.74
N LYS A 261 5.28 29.26 -23.92
CA LYS A 261 4.45 28.24 -24.56
C LYS A 261 5.34 27.32 -25.39
N PHE A 262 5.47 26.07 -24.95
CA PHE A 262 6.20 25.06 -25.72
C PHE A 262 5.23 24.30 -26.64
N ILE A 263 5.58 24.27 -27.93
CA ILE A 263 4.90 23.44 -28.93
C ILE A 263 5.74 22.17 -29.07
N PRO A 264 5.20 20.97 -28.81
CA PRO A 264 5.95 19.72 -29.00
C PRO A 264 6.38 19.62 -30.46
N ARG A 265 7.70 19.53 -30.69
CA ARG A 265 8.29 19.36 -32.02
C ARG A 265 8.91 17.98 -32.14
N SER A 266 8.92 17.45 -33.36
CA SER A 266 9.56 16.17 -33.70
C SER A 266 11.09 16.23 -33.68
N THR A 267 11.69 17.43 -33.76
CA THR A 267 13.14 17.64 -33.77
C THR A 267 13.61 18.46 -32.56
N PRO A 268 14.67 18.03 -31.86
CA PRO A 268 15.23 18.79 -30.75
C PRO A 268 15.88 20.07 -31.27
N ILE A 269 15.58 21.20 -30.61
CA ILE A 269 16.21 22.49 -30.94
C ILE A 269 17.67 22.43 -30.47
N VAL A 270 18.60 22.67 -31.40
CA VAL A 270 20.00 22.95 -31.05
C VAL A 270 20.03 24.37 -30.48
N MET A 271 20.08 24.48 -29.15
CA MET A 271 20.10 25.77 -28.47
C MET A 271 21.53 26.31 -28.46
N GLU A 272 21.72 27.55 -28.95
CA GLU A 272 23.01 28.24 -28.83
C GLU A 272 23.36 28.45 -27.35
N LYS A 273 24.58 28.06 -26.99
CA LYS A 273 25.13 28.26 -25.65
C LYS A 273 25.09 29.75 -25.33
N ASN A 274 24.49 30.10 -24.19
CA ASN A 274 24.65 31.34 -23.41
C ASN A 274 23.45 32.31 -23.31
N PHE A 275 22.37 32.19 -24.10
CA PHE A 275 21.23 33.13 -23.98
C PHE A 275 20.00 32.58 -23.22
N TYR A 276 19.72 31.27 -23.33
CA TYR A 276 18.65 30.57 -22.60
C TYR A 276 19.06 29.21 -21.99
N THR A 277 20.32 28.80 -22.16
CA THR A 277 20.81 27.43 -21.90
C THR A 277 21.10 27.10 -20.44
N ASP A 278 21.31 28.11 -19.59
CA ASP A 278 21.53 27.86 -18.16
C ASP A 278 20.26 27.42 -17.43
N TRP A 279 19.10 27.80 -17.97
CA TRP A 279 17.81 27.52 -17.36
C TRP A 279 17.19 26.26 -17.93
N ILE A 280 17.32 26.03 -19.23
CA ILE A 280 16.69 24.91 -19.95
C ILE A 280 17.69 23.77 -20.05
N SER A 281 17.46 22.69 -19.30
CA SER A 281 18.42 21.59 -19.23
C SER A 281 18.12 20.46 -20.22
N SER A 282 16.84 20.12 -20.41
CA SER A 282 16.40 18.89 -21.10
C SER A 282 14.88 18.88 -21.28
N TYR A 283 14.33 17.78 -21.80
CA TYR A 283 12.90 17.54 -21.89
C TYR A 283 12.50 16.33 -21.04
N THR A 284 11.27 16.31 -20.54
CA THR A 284 10.65 15.13 -19.94
C THR A 284 10.28 14.11 -21.02
N GLN A 285 9.97 12.87 -20.63
CA GLN A 285 9.45 11.85 -21.55
C GLN A 285 8.16 12.27 -22.26
N ASN A 286 7.41 13.22 -21.67
CA ASN A 286 6.18 13.77 -22.23
C ASN A 286 6.43 15.02 -23.10
N GLY A 287 7.69 15.40 -23.34
CA GLY A 287 8.06 16.57 -24.14
C GLY A 287 7.97 17.90 -23.39
N GLU A 288 7.81 17.89 -22.07
CA GLU A 288 7.80 19.12 -21.27
C GLU A 288 9.23 19.61 -20.99
N LEU A 289 9.43 20.92 -20.98
CA LEU A 289 10.72 21.54 -20.70
C LEU A 289 11.17 21.29 -19.24
N LEU A 290 12.42 20.87 -19.05
CA LEU A 290 13.05 20.78 -17.73
C LEU A 290 13.88 22.03 -17.45
N VAL A 291 13.62 22.66 -16.31
CA VAL A 291 14.32 23.87 -15.87
C VAL A 291 15.11 23.66 -14.59
N ASN A 292 16.25 24.34 -14.50
CA ASN A 292 17.08 24.36 -13.29
C ASN A 292 16.50 25.35 -12.27
N VAL A 293 16.14 24.86 -11.09
CA VAL A 293 15.60 25.64 -9.98
C VAL A 293 16.54 25.56 -8.78
N PRO A 294 16.86 26.66 -8.10
CA PRO A 294 17.80 26.71 -6.97
C PRO A 294 17.17 26.17 -5.69
N VAL A 295 16.88 24.87 -5.68
CA VAL A 295 16.47 24.14 -4.48
C VAL A 295 17.65 23.26 -4.08
N PRO A 296 18.22 23.41 -2.87
CA PRO A 296 19.25 22.51 -2.42
C PRO A 296 18.65 21.11 -2.26
N ALA A 297 19.29 20.12 -2.87
CA ALA A 297 18.92 18.73 -2.76
C ALA A 297 20.13 17.90 -2.33
N GLU A 298 19.89 17.03 -1.35
CA GLU A 298 20.80 15.97 -0.98
C GLU A 298 20.23 14.67 -1.55
N ILE A 299 21.01 14.04 -2.43
CA ILE A 299 20.64 12.79 -3.10
C ILE A 299 21.67 11.75 -2.70
N SER A 300 21.24 10.74 -1.95
CA SER A 300 22.06 9.54 -1.77
C SER A 300 22.05 8.76 -3.07
N SER A 301 23.22 8.29 -3.47
CA SER A 301 23.39 7.40 -4.61
C SER A 301 22.61 6.09 -4.48
N LYS A 302 22.18 5.73 -3.25
CA LYS A 302 21.54 4.47 -2.84
C LYS A 302 22.41 3.25 -3.18
N THR A 303 22.16 2.13 -2.52
CA THR A 303 22.86 0.86 -2.84
C THR A 303 22.12 0.08 -3.91
N ASN A 304 22.78 -0.94 -4.47
CA ASN A 304 22.09 -1.90 -5.33
C ASN A 304 20.96 -2.63 -4.58
N THR A 305 21.11 -2.89 -3.27
CA THR A 305 20.05 -3.47 -2.44
C THR A 305 18.83 -2.57 -2.36
N ASP A 306 19.01 -1.25 -2.16
CA ASP A 306 17.92 -0.27 -2.20
C ASP A 306 17.20 -0.24 -3.55
N ARG A 307 17.98 -0.25 -4.64
CA ARG A 307 17.44 -0.27 -6.00
C ARG A 307 16.56 -1.51 -6.22
N VAL A 308 17.04 -2.68 -5.83
CA VAL A 308 16.28 -3.94 -5.97
C VAL A 308 15.03 -3.91 -5.10
N MET A 309 15.09 -3.42 -3.86
CA MET A 309 13.92 -3.26 -2.99
C MET A 309 12.86 -2.35 -3.60
N GLU A 310 13.27 -1.22 -4.19
CA GLU A 310 12.38 -0.31 -4.90
C GLU A 310 11.72 -0.99 -6.11
N LEU A 311 12.50 -1.66 -6.96
CA LEU A 311 11.99 -2.38 -8.13
C LEU A 311 11.01 -3.50 -7.75
N VAL A 312 11.30 -4.28 -6.71
CA VAL A 312 10.40 -5.33 -6.21
C VAL A 312 9.09 -4.72 -5.73
N ARG A 313 9.12 -3.63 -4.97
CA ARG A 313 7.90 -2.94 -4.49
C ARG A 313 7.07 -2.40 -5.65
N MET A 314 7.70 -1.74 -6.62
CA MET A 314 7.03 -1.21 -7.80
C MET A 314 6.34 -2.32 -8.62
N ASP A 315 7.06 -3.38 -8.95
CA ASP A 315 6.54 -4.49 -9.76
C ASP A 315 5.45 -5.27 -9.01
N PHE A 316 5.59 -5.44 -7.68
CA PHE A 316 4.58 -6.06 -6.85
C PHE A 316 3.25 -5.30 -6.88
N VAL A 317 3.27 -3.97 -6.72
CA VAL A 317 2.07 -3.11 -6.79
C VAL A 317 1.44 -3.20 -8.19
N LYS A 318 2.25 -3.09 -9.24
CA LYS A 318 1.79 -3.23 -10.64
C LYS A 318 1.14 -4.59 -10.90
N ASN A 319 1.68 -5.66 -10.33
CA ASN A 319 1.14 -7.01 -10.48
C ASN A 319 -0.14 -7.24 -9.68
N ILE A 320 -0.46 -6.41 -8.70
CA ILE A 320 -1.67 -6.52 -7.87
C ILE A 320 -2.80 -5.62 -8.38
N ALA A 321 -2.46 -4.46 -8.93
CA ALA A 321 -3.43 -3.51 -9.45
C ALA A 321 -4.35 -4.14 -10.50
N GLY A 322 -5.66 -3.92 -10.36
CA GLY A 322 -6.69 -4.44 -11.25
C GLY A 322 -7.10 -5.89 -10.99
N LYS A 323 -6.60 -6.54 -9.94
CA LYS A 323 -6.93 -7.96 -9.62
C LYS A 323 -8.08 -8.13 -8.62
N GLY A 324 -8.75 -7.06 -8.19
CA GLY A 324 -9.89 -7.17 -7.26
C GLY A 324 -9.46 -7.45 -5.82
N ILE A 325 -8.19 -7.18 -5.48
CA ILE A 325 -7.63 -7.45 -4.14
C ILE A 325 -7.82 -6.22 -3.25
N PHE A 326 -7.41 -5.05 -3.73
CA PHE A 326 -7.46 -3.78 -3.01
C PHE A 326 -8.28 -2.76 -3.78
N ARG A 327 -9.44 -2.38 -3.21
CA ARG A 327 -10.40 -1.50 -3.88
C ARG A 327 -9.80 -0.16 -4.28
N GLU A 328 -9.00 0.46 -3.40
CA GLU A 328 -8.38 1.76 -3.65
C GLU A 328 -7.42 1.73 -4.84
N LEU A 329 -6.54 0.74 -4.86
CA LEU A 329 -5.60 0.53 -5.97
C LEU A 329 -6.33 0.18 -7.28
N ASP A 330 -7.40 -0.62 -7.20
CA ASP A 330 -8.19 -1.00 -8.37
C ASP A 330 -8.99 0.20 -8.93
N MET A 331 -9.46 1.12 -8.08
CA MET A 331 -10.11 2.36 -8.50
C MET A 331 -9.13 3.27 -9.25
N GLU A 332 -7.92 3.45 -8.70
CA GLU A 332 -6.86 4.22 -9.38
C GLU A 332 -6.50 3.60 -10.73
N TYR A 333 -6.31 2.28 -10.76
CA TYR A 333 -6.02 1.55 -11.99
C TYR A 333 -7.13 1.69 -13.04
N SER A 334 -8.40 1.58 -12.62
CA SER A 334 -9.57 1.77 -13.48
C SER A 334 -9.66 3.20 -14.01
N TYR A 335 -9.39 4.19 -13.15
CA TYR A 335 -9.35 5.60 -13.54
C TYR A 335 -8.27 5.86 -14.60
N LEU A 336 -7.05 5.35 -14.41
CA LEU A 336 -5.94 5.47 -15.36
C LEU A 336 -6.21 4.75 -16.69
N LYS A 337 -7.02 3.69 -16.66
CA LYS A 337 -7.50 2.99 -17.86
C LYS A 337 -8.59 3.78 -18.59
N SER A 338 -9.34 4.61 -17.87
CA SER A 338 -10.48 5.36 -18.41
C SER A 338 -10.05 6.63 -19.16
N LEU A 339 -10.86 7.02 -20.16
CA LEU A 339 -10.69 8.27 -20.90
C LEU A 339 -10.86 9.52 -20.00
N LYS A 340 -11.52 9.39 -18.84
CA LYS A 340 -11.70 10.48 -17.87
C LYS A 340 -10.38 10.99 -17.29
N SER A 341 -9.30 10.21 -17.37
CA SER A 341 -7.98 10.63 -16.93
C SER A 341 -7.21 11.48 -17.97
N GLY A 342 -7.84 11.84 -19.09
CA GLY A 342 -7.29 12.78 -20.08
C GLY A 342 -6.00 12.27 -20.74
N ILE A 343 -4.95 13.10 -20.77
CA ILE A 343 -3.61 12.74 -21.32
C ILE A 343 -3.01 11.51 -20.59
N ARG A 344 -3.45 11.24 -19.36
CA ARG A 344 -3.02 10.06 -18.58
C ARG A 344 -3.81 8.80 -18.94
N GLY A 345 -4.96 8.90 -19.61
CA GLY A 345 -5.79 7.76 -20.00
C GLY A 345 -5.15 6.91 -21.07
N SER A 346 -4.81 5.66 -20.75
CA SER A 346 -4.30 4.71 -21.73
C SER A 346 -4.65 3.29 -21.30
N SER A 347 -5.36 2.56 -22.17
CA SER A 347 -5.70 1.15 -21.94
C SER A 347 -4.48 0.23 -21.95
N ARG A 348 -3.38 0.63 -22.62
CA ARG A 348 -2.18 -0.20 -22.83
C ARG A 348 -1.09 0.03 -21.79
N THR A 349 -1.03 1.20 -21.17
CA THR A 349 0.07 1.62 -20.27
C THR A 349 -0.39 2.06 -18.88
N ALA A 350 -1.63 1.76 -18.49
CA ALA A 350 -2.16 2.11 -17.18
C ALA A 350 -1.25 1.66 -16.03
N SER A 351 -0.68 0.44 -16.11
CA SER A 351 0.24 -0.11 -15.10
C SER A 351 1.56 0.65 -14.97
N LEU A 352 2.00 1.37 -15.99
CA LEU A 352 3.20 2.21 -15.95
C LEU A 352 2.94 3.57 -15.29
N LYS A 353 1.67 3.99 -15.22
CA LYS A 353 1.25 5.30 -14.72
C LYS A 353 0.74 5.27 -13.28
N ILE A 354 0.62 4.08 -12.67
CA ILE A 354 0.20 3.92 -11.27
C ILE A 354 1.24 4.57 -10.35
N ASP A 355 0.77 5.28 -9.33
CA ASP A 355 1.62 5.72 -8.23
C ASP A 355 1.97 4.52 -7.34
N THR A 356 3.13 3.91 -7.63
CA THR A 356 3.56 2.69 -6.93
C THR A 356 3.91 2.93 -5.47
N GLU A 357 4.32 4.14 -5.08
CA GLU A 357 4.64 4.45 -3.68
C GLU A 357 3.36 4.53 -2.86
N LYS A 358 2.37 5.30 -3.32
CA LYS A 358 1.06 5.35 -2.65
C LYS A 358 0.37 3.99 -2.63
N GLY A 359 0.41 3.28 -3.76
CA GLY A 359 -0.13 1.93 -3.87
C GLY A 359 0.51 0.98 -2.87
N TYR A 360 1.84 1.04 -2.69
CA TYR A 360 2.54 0.21 -1.72
C TYR A 360 2.13 0.50 -0.28
N ILE A 361 1.96 1.78 0.09
CA ILE A 361 1.51 2.19 1.43
C ILE A 361 0.12 1.60 1.73
N ILE A 362 -0.80 1.67 0.78
CA ILE A 362 -2.15 1.09 0.92
C ILE A 362 -2.06 -0.41 1.16
N VAL A 363 -1.29 -1.12 0.34
CA VAL A 363 -1.14 -2.58 0.42
C VAL A 363 -0.46 -3.01 1.74
N LYS A 364 0.54 -2.26 2.20
CA LYS A 364 1.23 -2.49 3.48
C LYS A 364 0.32 -2.32 4.69
N ARG A 365 -0.60 -1.34 4.67
CA ARG A 365 -1.58 -1.15 5.76
C ARG A 365 -2.44 -2.40 5.97
N GLU A 366 -2.82 -3.08 4.90
CA GLU A 366 -3.59 -4.32 4.99
C GLU A 366 -2.71 -5.57 5.21
N ILE A 367 -1.43 -5.51 4.83
CA ILE A 367 -0.49 -6.64 4.96
C ILE A 367 0.81 -6.18 5.66
N PRO A 368 0.85 -6.24 7.00
CA PRO A 368 2.00 -5.80 7.79
C PRO A 368 3.31 -6.55 7.47
N TYR A 369 3.21 -7.81 6.99
CA TYR A 369 4.39 -8.59 6.59
C TYR A 369 5.24 -7.87 5.53
N LEU A 370 4.63 -7.05 4.66
CA LEU A 370 5.35 -6.33 3.62
C LEU A 370 6.35 -5.30 4.15
N ALA A 371 6.31 -4.94 5.44
CA ALA A 371 7.37 -4.15 6.05
C ALA A 371 8.78 -4.76 5.87
N CYS A 372 8.87 -6.09 5.64
CA CYS A 372 10.14 -6.75 5.32
C CYS A 372 10.81 -6.28 4.02
N LEU A 373 10.07 -5.64 3.10
CA LEU A 373 10.62 -5.08 1.85
C LEU A 373 11.08 -3.63 2.00
N GLU A 374 10.92 -3.02 3.18
CA GLU A 374 11.46 -1.70 3.50
C GLU A 374 12.71 -1.79 4.39
N ASN A 375 12.82 -2.85 5.20
CA ASN A 375 14.00 -3.09 6.02
C ASN A 375 15.05 -3.87 5.21
N LYS A 376 16.22 -3.25 5.00
CA LYS A 376 17.36 -3.84 4.28
C LYS A 376 17.73 -5.22 4.81
N ASN A 377 17.83 -5.39 6.13
CA ASN A 377 18.26 -6.65 6.75
C ASN A 377 17.25 -7.78 6.55
N ASP A 378 15.95 -7.47 6.70
CA ASP A 378 14.88 -8.44 6.47
C ASP A 378 14.81 -8.83 4.99
N PHE A 379 15.00 -7.87 4.08
CA PHE A 379 15.01 -8.10 2.65
C PHE A 379 16.19 -8.98 2.20
N ILE A 380 17.40 -8.74 2.73
CA ILE A 380 18.57 -9.59 2.47
C ILE A 380 18.32 -11.01 2.96
N THR A 381 17.79 -11.16 4.17
CA THR A 381 17.46 -12.48 4.73
C THR A 381 16.42 -13.22 3.89
N LEU A 382 15.41 -12.50 3.40
CA LEU A 382 14.37 -13.01 2.51
C LEU A 382 14.94 -13.45 1.16
N THR A 383 15.74 -12.61 0.52
CA THR A 383 16.32 -12.89 -0.81
C THR A 383 17.32 -14.03 -0.76
N GLN A 384 18.17 -14.11 0.28
CA GLN A 384 19.10 -15.23 0.49
C GLN A 384 18.38 -16.57 0.61
N ARG A 385 17.25 -16.62 1.34
CA ARG A 385 16.44 -17.85 1.48
C ARG A 385 15.74 -18.27 0.19
N ILE A 386 15.40 -17.31 -0.66
CA ILE A 386 14.69 -17.54 -1.91
C ILE A 386 15.67 -17.87 -3.06
N LYS A 387 16.94 -17.49 -2.93
CA LYS A 387 17.97 -17.69 -3.95
C LYS A 387 18.13 -19.17 -4.29
N GLY A 388 18.01 -19.48 -5.59
CA GLY A 388 18.15 -20.86 -6.10
C GLY A 388 16.92 -21.75 -5.91
N GLN A 389 15.85 -21.27 -5.28
CA GLN A 389 14.60 -22.04 -5.14
C GLN A 389 13.69 -21.89 -6.39
N PRO A 390 12.94 -22.94 -6.74
CA PRO A 390 11.90 -22.82 -7.77
C PRO A 390 10.75 -21.93 -7.27
N LEU A 391 10.11 -21.19 -8.20
CA LEU A 391 9.01 -20.25 -7.90
C LEU A 391 7.91 -20.86 -7.01
N LYS A 392 7.62 -22.16 -7.19
CA LYS A 392 6.61 -22.90 -6.40
C LYS A 392 6.98 -22.98 -4.91
N GLU A 393 8.24 -23.14 -4.57
CA GLU A 393 8.71 -23.24 -3.18
C GLU A 393 8.76 -21.87 -2.52
N THR A 394 9.26 -20.86 -3.25
CA THR A 394 9.22 -19.45 -2.85
C THR A 394 7.80 -18.99 -2.50
N TYR A 395 6.83 -19.32 -3.36
CA TYR A 395 5.42 -19.04 -3.14
C TYR A 395 4.89 -19.71 -1.84
N LYS A 396 5.22 -20.98 -1.59
CA LYS A 396 4.76 -21.71 -0.39
C LYS A 396 5.34 -21.08 0.87
N TYR A 397 6.61 -20.68 0.84
CA TYR A 397 7.26 -20.01 1.95
C TYR A 397 6.61 -18.66 2.27
N ILE A 398 6.43 -17.81 1.25
CA ILE A 398 5.80 -16.49 1.42
C ILE A 398 4.36 -16.64 1.92
N LEU A 399 3.60 -17.60 1.38
CA LEU A 399 2.24 -17.87 1.84
C LEU A 399 2.20 -18.25 3.33
N LYS A 400 3.14 -19.09 3.79
CA LYS A 400 3.27 -19.48 5.21
C LYS A 400 3.61 -18.27 6.10
N GLN A 401 4.45 -17.35 5.64
CA GLN A 401 4.78 -16.14 6.40
C GLN A 401 3.60 -15.17 6.51
N LEU A 402 2.85 -15.00 5.41
CA LEU A 402 1.65 -14.18 5.37
C LEU A 402 0.57 -14.70 6.33
N THR A 403 0.39 -16.03 6.42
CA THR A 403 -0.58 -16.61 7.36
C THR A 403 -0.14 -16.48 8.81
N VAL A 404 1.14 -16.77 9.13
CA VAL A 404 1.64 -16.74 10.52
C VAL A 404 1.74 -15.32 11.08
N ARG A 405 2.23 -14.34 10.32
CA ARG A 405 2.37 -12.95 10.82
C ARG A 405 1.06 -12.16 10.76
N GLY A 406 0.15 -12.50 9.86
CA GLY A 406 -1.22 -11.95 9.85
C GLY A 406 -1.99 -12.27 11.14
N LEU A 407 -1.72 -13.44 11.75
CA LEU A 407 -2.29 -13.83 13.03
C LEU A 407 -1.71 -13.03 14.22
N LYS A 408 -0.39 -12.80 14.24
CA LYS A 408 0.28 -12.08 15.35
C LYS A 408 -0.03 -10.57 15.39
N SER A 409 -0.08 -9.90 14.25
CA SER A 409 -0.30 -8.43 14.19
C SER A 409 -1.66 -7.98 14.72
N ARG A 410 -2.66 -8.88 14.75
CA ARG A 410 -4.04 -8.55 15.13
C ARG A 410 -4.29 -8.78 16.62
N ALA A 411 -3.54 -9.68 17.26
CA ALA A 411 -3.57 -9.86 18.72
C ALA A 411 -3.13 -8.58 19.44
N ASN A 412 -2.02 -7.98 19.00
CA ASN A 412 -1.42 -6.81 19.66
C ASN A 412 -2.22 -5.50 19.46
N ASN A 413 -3.02 -5.37 18.39
CA ASN A 413 -3.79 -4.14 18.12
C ASN A 413 -5.15 -4.09 18.83
N LEU A 414 -5.68 -5.23 19.30
CA LEU A 414 -6.99 -5.31 19.95
C LEU A 414 -6.89 -5.42 21.48
N LEU A 415 -5.76 -5.89 21.99
CA LEU A 415 -5.47 -6.03 23.42
C LEU A 415 -4.02 -5.59 23.65
N PRO A 416 -3.77 -4.28 23.89
CA PRO A 416 -2.42 -3.79 24.16
C PRO A 416 -1.88 -4.28 25.52
N ASP A 417 -2.77 -4.70 26.44
CA ASP A 417 -2.43 -5.14 27.81
C ASP A 417 -2.60 -6.67 28.00
N LEU A 418 -2.21 -7.47 27.00
CA LEU A 418 -1.97 -8.92 27.17
C LEU A 418 -0.48 -9.24 27.10
#